data_AF-A0A7S2C4V8-F1
#
_entry.id   AF-A0A7S2C4V8-F1
#
_cell.length_a   1.000
_cell.length_b   1.000
_cell.length_c   1.000
_cell.angle_alpha   90.00
_cell.angle_beta   90.00
_cell.angle_gamma   90.00
#
_symmetry.space_group_name_H-M   'P 1'
#
loop_
_entity.id
_entity.type
_entity.pdbx_description
1 polymer ?
#
loop_
_entity_poly.entity_id
_entity_poly.type
_entity_poly.pdbx_seq_one_letter_code
_entity_poly.pdbx_strand_id
1 'polypeptide(L)'
;GVSSCVEVWVDGQWIGMSKDSCLDAEFDLTPSLRQSEGGQQHLLTVRVIQWSDGSYLEDQDQWWLSGIFRHVQLHCSPRTLIDDYRITTDLLPGHSDKPMKSQRSAVVSLDLRLSLREEGEPTLVVPRYRLSAFLLPPGGSDIGTSLSSSTIETECAVPGSS
;
A
#
# COMPACT_ATOMS: atom_id res chain seq x y z
N GLY A 1 8.25 12.73 0.31
CA GLY A 1 9.72 12.71 0.43
C GLY A 1 10.25 13.99 1.06
N VAL A 2 10.89 13.85 2.21
CA VAL A 2 11.46 14.96 3.00
C VAL A 2 12.85 14.55 3.48
N SER A 3 13.85 15.43 3.40
CA SER A 3 15.22 15.14 3.84
C SER A 3 15.62 16.02 5.04
N SER A 4 16.11 15.48 6.16
CA SER A 4 16.30 14.04 6.49
C SER A 4 15.26 13.51 7.50
N CYS A 5 14.70 14.39 8.31
CA CYS A 5 13.65 14.07 9.27
C CYS A 5 12.57 15.14 9.22
N VAL A 6 11.32 14.72 9.40
CA VAL A 6 10.15 15.60 9.40
C VAL A 6 9.35 15.41 10.68
N GLU A 7 8.86 16.52 11.21
CA GLU A 7 7.83 16.54 12.24
C GLU A 7 6.62 17.34 11.73
N VAL A 8 5.42 16.87 12.06
CA VAL A 8 4.16 17.40 11.51
C VAL A 8 3.20 17.79 12.63
N TRP A 9 2.58 18.96 12.48
CA TRP A 9 1.50 19.46 13.34
C TRP A 9 0.33 19.94 12.49
N VAL A 10 -0.88 19.81 13.04
CA VAL A 10 -2.11 20.43 12.50
C VAL A 10 -2.73 21.26 13.61
N ASP A 11 -2.98 22.54 13.35
CA ASP A 11 -3.56 23.50 14.31
C ASP A 11 -2.83 23.55 15.66
N GLY A 12 -1.51 23.37 15.61
CA GLY A 12 -0.65 23.32 16.80
C GLY A 12 -0.62 21.97 17.54
N GLN A 13 -1.45 21.00 17.16
CA GLN A 13 -1.40 19.64 17.69
C GLN A 13 -0.33 18.82 16.97
N TRP A 14 0.56 18.17 17.73
CA TRP A 14 1.55 17.26 17.16
C TRP A 14 0.88 15.99 16.61
N ILE A 15 1.22 15.65 15.36
CA ILE A 15 0.67 14.48 14.67
C ILE A 15 1.67 13.33 14.65
N GLY A 16 2.94 13.62 14.37
CA GLY A 16 3.94 12.57 14.21
C GLY A 16 5.28 13.06 13.70
N MET A 17 6.19 12.11 13.53
CA MET A 17 7.48 12.31 12.86
C MET A 17 7.79 11.16 11.90
N SER A 18 8.64 11.42 10.89
CA SER A 18 9.19 10.38 10.03
C SER A 18 10.65 10.66 9.69
N LYS A 19 11.38 9.58 9.43
CA LYS A 19 12.75 9.55 8.88
C LYS A 19 12.72 8.69 7.63
N ASP A 20 13.84 8.60 6.92
CA ASP A 20 13.97 8.04 5.56
C ASP A 20 13.54 9.03 4.48
N SER A 21 14.53 9.63 3.81
CA SER A 21 14.29 10.61 2.75
C SER A 21 13.70 10.00 1.48
N CYS A 22 13.90 8.70 1.26
CA CYS A 22 13.55 7.98 0.03
C CYS A 22 12.19 7.27 0.11
N LEU A 23 11.62 7.09 1.29
CA LEU A 23 10.27 6.55 1.47
C LEU A 23 9.19 7.64 1.63
N ASP A 24 7.94 7.22 1.52
CA ASP A 24 6.79 8.07 1.79
C ASP A 24 6.49 8.10 3.29
N ALA A 25 6.00 9.24 3.76
CA ALA A 25 5.58 9.44 5.13
C ALA A 25 4.08 9.76 5.14
N GLU A 26 3.29 8.89 5.77
CA GLU A 26 1.84 9.03 5.89
C GLU A 26 1.45 9.33 7.33
N PHE A 27 0.53 10.27 7.52
CA PHE A 27 0.07 10.71 8.83
C PHE A 27 -1.46 10.75 8.86
N ASP A 28 -2.07 10.12 9.86
CA ASP A 28 -3.53 10.14 10.02
C ASP A 28 -3.96 11.45 10.71
N LEU A 29 -4.57 12.35 9.92
CA LEU A 29 -5.06 13.64 10.40
C LEU A 29 -6.48 13.58 10.97
N THR A 30 -7.15 12.43 10.84
CA THR A 30 -8.57 12.28 11.19
C THR A 30 -8.89 12.75 12.61
N PRO A 31 -8.11 12.41 13.67
CA PRO A 31 -8.43 12.84 15.03
C PRO A 31 -8.37 14.36 15.23
N SER A 32 -7.42 15.03 14.58
CA SER A 32 -7.24 16.49 14.69
C SER A 32 -8.26 17.28 13.88
N LEU A 33 -8.72 16.73 12.77
CA LEU A 33 -9.72 17.38 11.91
C LEU A 33 -11.18 17.13 12.38
N ARG A 34 -11.44 16.09 13.19
CA ARG A 34 -12.79 15.78 13.72
C ARG A 34 -13.35 16.86 14.66
N GLN A 35 -12.52 17.74 15.18
CA GLN A 35 -12.95 18.80 16.09
C GLN A 35 -13.56 20.01 15.36
N SER A 36 -13.44 20.09 14.04
CA SER A 36 -13.93 21.22 13.26
C SER A 36 -15.26 20.92 12.56
N GLU A 37 -16.13 21.93 12.50
CA GLU A 37 -17.27 21.92 11.59
C GLU A 37 -16.77 22.11 10.14
N GLY A 38 -17.47 21.52 9.17
CA GLY A 38 -17.08 21.58 7.76
C GLY A 38 -16.91 23.02 7.25
N GLY A 39 -15.84 23.28 6.49
CA GLY A 39 -15.54 24.59 5.92
C GLY A 39 -14.53 25.44 6.70
N GLN A 40 -13.97 24.92 7.78
CA GLN A 40 -12.90 25.59 8.53
C GLN A 40 -11.53 25.50 7.84
N GLN A 41 -10.71 26.52 8.06
CA GLN A 41 -9.31 26.54 7.64
C GLN A 41 -8.45 25.82 8.69
N HIS A 42 -7.51 24.99 8.21
CA HIS A 42 -6.58 24.26 9.05
C HIS A 42 -5.14 24.65 8.70
N LEU A 43 -4.29 24.82 9.71
CA LEU A 43 -2.88 25.14 9.53
C LEU A 43 -2.03 23.87 9.65
N LEU A 44 -1.46 23.44 8.53
CA LEU A 44 -0.42 22.41 8.51
C LEU A 44 0.95 23.05 8.76
N THR A 45 1.61 22.65 9.85
CA THR A 45 2.99 23.06 10.15
C THR A 45 3.92 21.86 9.98
N VAL A 46 5.01 22.06 9.22
CA VAL A 46 6.00 21.03 8.95
C VAL A 46 7.39 21.53 9.35
N ARG A 47 8.04 20.85 10.28
CA ARG A 47 9.43 21.11 10.67
C ARG A 47 10.33 20.11 9.99
N VAL A 48 11.25 20.59 9.16
CA VAL A 48 12.26 19.77 8.49
C VAL A 48 13.58 19.92 9.20
N ILE A 49 14.19 18.79 9.57
CA ILE A 49 15.48 18.72 10.24
C ILE A 49 16.49 18.17 9.23
N GLN A 50 17.53 18.96 8.95
CA GLN A 50 18.56 18.58 7.96
C GLN A 50 19.40 17.40 8.45
N TRP A 51 19.83 17.41 9.71
CA TRP A 51 20.69 16.39 10.29
C TRP A 51 19.96 15.62 11.39
N SER A 52 19.83 14.31 11.20
CA SER A 52 19.23 13.39 12.18
C SER A 52 20.12 12.15 12.33
N ASP A 53 19.78 11.26 13.26
CA ASP A 53 20.40 9.93 13.33
C ASP A 53 20.25 9.14 12.02
N GLY A 54 19.17 9.36 11.27
CA GLY A 54 18.95 8.79 9.93
C GLY A 54 19.98 9.23 8.90
N SER A 55 20.58 10.42 9.07
CA SER A 55 21.63 10.91 8.17
C SER A 55 22.87 10.00 8.14
N TYR A 56 23.15 9.24 9.20
CA TYR A 56 24.23 8.25 9.23
C TYR A 56 23.95 7.03 8.33
N LEU A 57 22.67 6.76 8.02
CA LEU A 57 22.24 5.69 7.13
C LEU A 57 22.04 6.20 5.68
N GLU A 58 22.09 7.52 5.47
CA GLU A 58 21.86 8.20 4.20
C GLU A 58 23.13 8.89 3.66
N ASP A 59 24.29 8.22 3.78
CA ASP A 59 25.60 8.72 3.34
C ASP A 59 25.92 8.31 1.87
N GLN A 60 25.01 8.64 0.95
CA GLN A 60 25.27 8.41 -0.47
C GLN A 60 26.23 9.49 -1.04
N ASP A 61 27.04 9.13 -2.03
CA ASP A 61 27.90 10.06 -2.76
C ASP A 61 27.09 11.00 -3.67
N GLN A 62 26.48 12.02 -3.06
CA GLN A 62 25.61 12.99 -3.69
C GLN A 62 25.63 14.34 -2.94
N TRP A 63 24.89 15.33 -3.45
CA TRP A 63 24.72 16.62 -2.78
C TRP A 63 23.84 16.49 -1.54
N TRP A 64 24.29 17.09 -0.44
CA TRP A 64 23.51 17.21 0.79
C TRP A 64 22.45 18.31 0.66
N LEU A 65 21.25 17.91 0.25
CA LEU A 65 20.08 18.78 0.15
C LEU A 65 19.04 18.38 1.20
N SER A 66 18.33 19.38 1.74
CA SER A 66 17.26 19.18 2.72
C SER A 66 16.01 19.95 2.32
N GLY A 67 14.87 19.55 2.90
CA GLY A 67 13.57 20.17 2.62
C GLY A 67 12.52 19.17 2.16
N ILE A 68 11.35 19.70 1.82
CA ILE A 68 10.24 18.95 1.21
C ILE A 68 10.48 18.95 -0.29
N PHE A 69 11.04 17.86 -0.81
CA PHE A 69 11.52 17.79 -2.19
C PHE A 69 10.68 16.89 -3.11
N ARG A 70 9.68 16.18 -2.54
CA ARG A 70 8.65 15.43 -3.29
C ARG A 70 7.25 15.93 -2.92
N HIS A 71 6.25 15.49 -3.67
CA HIS A 71 4.86 15.91 -3.51
C HIS A 71 4.34 15.72 -2.08
N VAL A 72 3.48 16.65 -1.67
CA VAL A 72 2.64 16.54 -0.48
C VAL A 72 1.20 16.44 -0.97
N GLN A 73 0.48 15.42 -0.52
CA GLN A 73 -0.89 15.15 -0.93
C GLN A 73 -1.75 14.93 0.30
N LEU A 74 -2.99 15.42 0.24
CA LEU A 74 -4.02 15.12 1.22
C LEU A 74 -5.00 14.14 0.57
N HIS A 75 -5.19 12.99 1.20
CA HIS A 75 -6.10 11.97 0.71
C HIS A 75 -7.27 11.79 1.68
N CYS A 76 -8.49 11.74 1.15
CA CYS A 76 -9.69 11.41 1.91
C CYS A 76 -10.16 10.02 1.48
N SER A 77 -10.03 9.04 2.38
CA SER A 77 -10.48 7.68 2.13
C SER A 77 -11.87 7.45 2.70
N PRO A 78 -12.72 6.64 2.03
CA PRO A 78 -13.95 6.14 2.64
C PRO A 78 -13.65 5.29 3.89
N ARG A 79 -14.66 5.06 4.74
CA ARG A 79 -14.53 4.22 5.96
C ARG A 79 -14.14 2.76 5.64
N THR A 80 -14.55 2.26 4.49
CA THR A 80 -14.20 0.94 3.97
C THR A 80 -13.30 1.11 2.77
N LEU A 81 -12.07 0.60 2.83
CA LEU A 81 -11.11 0.68 1.73
C LEU A 81 -10.29 -0.61 1.58
N ILE A 82 -9.67 -0.75 0.41
CA ILE A 82 -8.54 -1.67 0.21
C ILE A 82 -7.31 -0.95 0.74
N ASP A 83 -6.65 -1.51 1.76
CA ASP A 83 -5.43 -0.92 2.33
C ASP A 83 -4.16 -1.37 1.61
N ASP A 84 -4.13 -2.62 1.17
CA ASP A 84 -2.98 -3.21 0.51
C ASP A 84 -3.44 -4.31 -0.46
N TYR A 85 -2.69 -4.47 -1.55
CA TYR A 85 -2.89 -5.55 -2.49
C TYR A 85 -1.56 -6.04 -3.04
N ARG A 86 -1.48 -7.34 -3.30
CA ARG A 86 -0.32 -7.96 -3.92
C ARG A 86 -0.73 -8.71 -5.16
N ILE A 87 -0.04 -8.42 -6.25
CA ILE A 87 -0.17 -9.17 -7.50
C ILE A 87 1.05 -10.09 -7.62
N THR A 88 0.79 -11.37 -7.85
CA THR A 88 1.81 -12.38 -8.14
C THR A 88 1.51 -13.00 -9.49
N THR A 89 2.54 -13.17 -10.31
CA THR A 89 2.40 -13.77 -11.65
C THR A 89 3.39 -14.91 -11.79
N ASP A 90 2.85 -16.13 -11.87
CA ASP A 90 3.64 -17.34 -12.02
C ASP A 90 3.61 -17.80 -13.47
N LEU A 91 4.79 -17.97 -14.06
CA LEU A 91 4.95 -18.55 -15.39
C LEU A 91 4.85 -20.07 -15.29
N LEU A 92 3.89 -20.66 -16.00
CA LEU A 92 3.78 -22.11 -16.06
C LEU A 92 4.80 -22.69 -17.07
N PRO A 93 5.48 -23.80 -16.73
CA PRO A 93 6.33 -24.48 -17.69
C PRO A 93 5.49 -25.00 -18.86
N GLY A 94 6.00 -24.83 -20.08
CA GLY A 94 5.38 -25.40 -21.27
C GLY A 94 5.51 -26.93 -21.24
N HIS A 95 4.38 -27.64 -21.21
CA HIS A 95 4.36 -29.10 -21.29
C HIS A 95 4.44 -29.52 -22.76
N SER A 96 5.66 -29.64 -23.32
CA SER A 96 5.85 -30.32 -24.62
C SER A 96 7.26 -30.85 -24.81
N ASP A 97 7.39 -32.12 -25.19
CA ASP A 97 8.63 -32.78 -25.63
C ASP A 97 9.14 -32.29 -27.01
N LYS A 98 8.53 -31.25 -27.58
CA LYS A 98 8.94 -30.66 -28.86
C LYS A 98 9.57 -29.29 -28.62
N PRO A 99 10.63 -28.92 -29.34
CA PRO A 99 11.19 -27.57 -29.29
C PRO A 99 10.26 -26.60 -30.02
N MET A 100 9.12 -26.26 -29.40
CA MET A 100 8.17 -25.31 -29.95
C MET A 100 8.39 -23.93 -29.34
N LYS A 101 8.58 -22.96 -30.24
CA LYS A 101 8.63 -21.54 -29.93
C LYS A 101 7.27 -21.11 -29.34
N SER A 102 7.34 -20.45 -28.19
CA SER A 102 6.43 -19.39 -27.74
C SER A 102 4.98 -19.73 -27.37
N GLN A 103 4.71 -20.71 -26.51
CA GLN A 103 3.47 -20.71 -25.73
C GLN A 103 3.75 -20.93 -24.25
N ARG A 104 3.59 -19.86 -23.46
CA ARG A 104 3.72 -19.85 -22.00
C ARG A 104 2.39 -19.36 -21.44
N SER A 105 1.68 -20.22 -20.73
CA SER A 105 0.55 -19.80 -19.92
C SER A 105 1.08 -19.20 -18.61
N ALA A 106 0.31 -18.28 -18.02
CA ALA A 106 0.65 -17.71 -16.72
C ALA A 106 -0.57 -17.75 -15.80
N VAL A 107 -0.33 -17.89 -14.50
CA VAL A 107 -1.34 -17.69 -13.47
C VAL A 107 -1.09 -16.32 -12.86
N VAL A 108 -2.12 -15.48 -12.81
CA VAL A 108 -2.10 -14.22 -12.07
C VAL A 108 -2.93 -14.42 -10.81
N SER A 109 -2.31 -14.17 -9.66
CA SER A 109 -2.96 -14.19 -8.35
C SER A 109 -2.98 -12.78 -7.78
N LEU A 110 -4.13 -12.34 -7.31
CA LEU A 110 -4.35 -11.08 -6.62
C LEU A 110 -4.76 -11.38 -5.17
N ASP A 111 -3.87 -11.06 -4.24
CA ASP A 111 -4.13 -11.10 -2.81
C ASP A 111 -4.56 -9.71 -2.35
N LEU A 112 -5.78 -9.58 -1.82
CA LEU A 112 -6.33 -8.33 -1.31
C LEU A 112 -6.35 -8.34 0.22
N ARG A 113 -5.91 -7.24 0.80
CA ARG A 113 -6.19 -6.89 2.18
C ARG A 113 -7.24 -5.78 2.18
N LEU A 114 -8.27 -5.98 2.99
CA LEU A 114 -9.31 -4.99 3.21
C LEU A 114 -9.18 -4.54 4.66
N SER A 115 -9.51 -3.28 4.91
CA SER A 115 -9.72 -2.81 6.28
C SER A 115 -10.98 -1.97 6.39
N LEU A 116 -11.71 -2.24 7.47
CA LEU A 116 -12.84 -1.45 7.90
C LEU A 116 -12.39 -0.54 9.05
N ARG A 117 -12.52 0.77 8.87
CA ARG A 117 -12.31 1.74 9.93
C ARG A 117 -13.67 2.13 10.52
N GLU A 118 -14.01 1.58 11.68
CA GLU A 118 -15.15 2.03 12.48
C GLU A 118 -14.75 3.20 13.40
N GLU A 119 -15.71 4.07 13.75
CA GLU A 119 -15.43 5.24 14.58
C GLU A 119 -15.14 4.84 16.02
N GLY A 120 -13.89 5.07 16.47
CA GLY A 120 -13.49 4.86 17.87
C GLY A 120 -12.96 3.45 18.17
N GLU A 121 -13.00 2.55 17.20
CA GLU A 121 -12.51 1.17 17.32
C GLU A 121 -11.25 0.95 16.47
N PRO A 122 -10.35 0.03 16.85
CA PRO A 122 -9.21 -0.33 16.02
C PRO A 122 -9.68 -0.90 14.68
N THR A 123 -8.93 -0.60 13.62
CA THR A 123 -9.18 -1.09 12.27
C THR A 123 -9.45 -2.58 12.26
N LEU A 124 -10.67 -2.97 11.87
CA LEU A 124 -11.05 -4.36 11.74
C LEU A 124 -10.45 -4.86 10.42
N VAL A 125 -9.40 -5.67 10.53
CA VAL A 125 -8.80 -6.34 9.37
C VAL A 125 -9.74 -7.47 8.98
N VAL A 126 -10.43 -7.28 7.85
CA VAL A 126 -11.36 -8.25 7.27
C VAL A 126 -10.57 -9.38 6.59
N PRO A 127 -11.21 -10.52 6.21
CA PRO A 127 -10.48 -11.68 5.70
C PRO A 127 -9.68 -11.35 4.43
N ARG A 128 -8.56 -12.05 4.23
CA ARG A 128 -7.79 -11.98 2.98
C ARG A 128 -8.61 -12.62 1.86
N TYR A 129 -8.64 -11.99 0.69
CA TYR A 129 -9.25 -12.53 -0.52
C TYR A 129 -8.14 -12.86 -1.51
N ARG A 130 -8.14 -14.08 -2.05
CA ARG A 130 -7.30 -14.47 -3.18
C ARG A 130 -8.17 -14.65 -4.42
N LEU A 131 -7.82 -13.96 -5.49
CA LEU A 131 -8.40 -14.15 -6.82
C LEU A 131 -7.32 -14.66 -7.76
N SER A 132 -7.54 -15.80 -8.42
CA SER A 132 -6.59 -16.35 -9.39
C SER A 132 -7.23 -16.50 -10.76
N ALA A 133 -6.50 -16.12 -11.80
CA ALA A 133 -6.94 -16.23 -13.20
C ALA A 133 -5.80 -16.76 -14.09
N PHE A 134 -6.17 -17.48 -15.16
CA PHE A 134 -5.24 -17.96 -16.18
C PHE A 134 -5.15 -16.95 -17.33
N LEU A 135 -3.93 -16.60 -17.73
CA LEU A 135 -3.67 -15.83 -18.94
C LEU A 135 -3.39 -16.79 -20.11
N LEU A 136 -4.22 -16.68 -21.15
CA LEU A 136 -4.04 -17.40 -22.41
C LEU A 136 -3.31 -16.54 -23.45
N PRO A 137 -2.52 -17.15 -24.36
CA PRO A 137 -1.84 -16.42 -25.42
C PRO A 137 -2.84 -15.78 -26.41
N PRO A 138 -2.45 -14.71 -27.13
CA PRO A 138 -3.31 -13.93 -28.03
C PRO A 138 -3.91 -14.71 -29.22
N GLY A 139 -3.59 -16.00 -29.37
CA GLY A 139 -4.21 -16.90 -30.34
C GLY A 139 -5.48 -17.60 -29.86
N GLY A 140 -5.89 -17.43 -28.59
CA GLY A 140 -7.18 -17.90 -28.07
C GLY A 140 -7.40 -19.42 -28.10
N SER A 141 -6.40 -20.22 -28.48
CA SER A 141 -6.50 -21.67 -28.42
C SER A 141 -6.48 -22.11 -26.96
N ASP A 142 -7.61 -22.61 -26.46
CA ASP A 142 -7.68 -23.40 -25.23
C ASP A 142 -6.77 -24.61 -25.38
N ILE A 143 -5.71 -24.68 -24.58
CA ILE A 143 -4.81 -25.85 -24.51
C ILE A 143 -4.98 -26.59 -23.18
N GLY A 144 -6.01 -26.25 -22.40
CA GLY A 144 -6.29 -26.91 -21.12
C GLY A 144 -7.60 -26.44 -20.52
N THR A 145 -8.35 -27.39 -19.97
CA THR A 145 -9.70 -27.23 -19.41
C THR A 145 -9.80 -26.05 -18.45
N SER A 146 -10.69 -25.11 -18.73
CA SER A 146 -11.11 -24.09 -17.78
C SER A 146 -11.86 -24.76 -16.62
N LEU A 147 -11.22 -24.89 -15.46
CA LEU A 147 -11.95 -24.85 -14.20
C LEU A 147 -11.99 -23.38 -13.80
N SER A 148 -13.06 -22.68 -14.18
CA SER A 148 -13.41 -21.40 -13.56
C SER A 148 -13.83 -21.67 -12.11
N SER A 149 -12.88 -21.99 -11.24
CA SER A 149 -13.07 -21.87 -9.80
C SER A 149 -12.48 -20.53 -9.39
N SER A 150 -13.31 -19.50 -9.36
CA SER A 150 -13.06 -18.38 -8.46
C SER A 150 -13.19 -18.94 -7.04
N THR A 151 -12.11 -19.51 -6.50
CA THR A 151 -12.09 -19.94 -5.11
C THR A 151 -11.83 -18.70 -4.28
N ILE A 152 -12.91 -18.11 -3.75
CA ILE A 152 -12.80 -17.08 -2.71
C ILE A 152 -12.48 -17.83 -1.42
N GLU A 153 -11.20 -18.02 -1.15
CA GLU A 153 -10.75 -18.46 0.17
C GLU A 153 -10.80 -17.23 1.08
N THR A 154 -11.63 -17.31 2.12
CA THR A 154 -11.72 -16.29 3.17
C THR A 154 -11.22 -16.91 4.47
N GLU A 155 -10.05 -16.47 4.92
CA GLU A 155 -9.54 -16.85 6.24
C GLU A 155 -9.86 -15.70 7.21
N CYS A 156 -10.85 -15.92 8.08
CA CYS A 156 -11.23 -14.96 9.12
C CYS A 156 -10.53 -15.37 10.42
N ALA A 157 -9.47 -14.67 10.79
CA ALA A 157 -8.93 -14.76 12.14
C ALA A 157 -9.79 -13.85 13.04
N VAL A 158 -10.65 -14.45 13.85
CA VAL A 158 -11.37 -13.73 14.90
C VAL A 158 -10.35 -13.38 15.99
N PRO A 159 -10.11 -12.09 16.32
CA PRO A 159 -9.30 -11.75 17.47
C PRO A 159 -10.05 -12.18 18.74
N GLY A 160 -9.62 -13.27 19.38
CA GLY A 160 -10.11 -13.68 20.71
C GLY A 160 -10.80 -15.04 20.83
N SER A 161 -10.37 -16.08 20.11
CA SER A 161 -10.64 -17.46 20.57
C SER A 161 -9.48 -17.93 21.45
N SER A 162 -9.76 -18.00 22.76
CA SER A 162 -8.93 -18.66 23.78
C SER A 162 -8.88 -20.17 23.58
#